data_AF-A0A2E0F0N2-F1
#
_entry.id   AF-A0A2E0F0N2-F1
#
_cell.length_a   1.000
_cell.length_b   1.000
_cell.length_c   1.000
_cell.angle_alpha   90.00
_cell.angle_beta   90.00
_cell.angle_gamma   90.00
#
_symmetry.space_group_name_H-M   'P 1'
#
loop_
_entity.id
_entity.type
_entity.pdbx_description
1 polymer ?
#
loop_
_entity_poly.entity_id
_entity_poly.type
_entity_poly.pdbx_seq_one_letter_code
_entity_poly.pdbx_strand_id
1 'polypeptide(L)'
;MASVDLVARLVDIAVFRGLCSLPGDQLALALSKGELRDKRPDEIPSLDRAFDIDAEAEFLDWYDEQPVDWTPAGFLQDLSQIPLEEAANGLRLLSDLASPGSFRCWEGRAMLYLDVLLGRTISDIEDLYSDSTWVDAKAAVSSTQPDEYAESVVMSWMAQREDMGETLDPNKDARILPTMESHQTTADVLHRTLQTALLPELFLMVGRDWTEASAWGQGQWNLQKLLESGLPEVSE
;
A
#
# COMPACT_ATOMS: atom_id res chain seq x y z
N MET A 1 -6.76 5.09 -21.53
CA MET A 1 -5.68 4.77 -20.57
C MET A 1 -6.25 3.76 -19.61
N ALA A 2 -5.59 2.62 -19.41
CA ALA A 2 -5.93 1.75 -18.29
C ALA A 2 -5.79 2.59 -17.01
N SER A 3 -6.79 2.56 -16.14
CA SER A 3 -6.74 3.23 -14.85
C SER A 3 -5.64 2.59 -14.03
N VAL A 4 -4.68 3.38 -13.56
CA VAL A 4 -3.65 2.89 -12.65
C VAL A 4 -4.20 3.00 -11.23
N ASP A 5 -4.00 1.96 -10.43
CA ASP A 5 -4.43 1.93 -9.05
C ASP A 5 -3.30 2.39 -8.13
N LEU A 6 -3.69 3.21 -7.15
CA LEU A 6 -2.90 3.48 -5.97
C LEU A 6 -3.06 2.30 -5.00
N VAL A 7 -1.94 1.85 -4.44
CA VAL A 7 -1.90 0.80 -3.42
C VAL A 7 -1.38 1.40 -2.13
N ALA A 8 -2.15 1.29 -1.05
CA ALA A 8 -1.73 1.65 0.31
C ALA A 8 -1.71 0.38 1.16
N ARG A 9 -0.54 -0.24 1.25
CA ARG A 9 -0.30 -1.52 1.92
C ARG A 9 0.08 -1.30 3.38
N LEU A 10 -0.61 -1.97 4.28
CA LEU A 10 -0.15 -2.12 5.66
C LEU A 10 0.91 -3.21 5.70
N VAL A 11 2.02 -2.98 6.39
CA VAL A 11 3.12 -3.95 6.50
C VAL A 11 3.49 -4.12 7.97
N ASP A 12 3.48 -5.36 8.46
CA ASP A 12 3.93 -5.69 9.81
C ASP A 12 5.45 -5.57 9.91
N ILE A 13 5.89 -4.70 10.80
CA ILE A 13 7.31 -4.36 10.97
C ILE A 13 8.10 -5.60 11.42
N ALA A 14 7.58 -6.38 12.36
CA ALA A 14 8.32 -7.50 12.92
C ALA A 14 8.47 -8.63 11.89
N VAL A 15 7.39 -8.96 11.17
CA VAL A 15 7.41 -9.96 10.11
C VAL A 15 8.32 -9.52 8.97
N PHE A 16 8.17 -8.29 8.48
CA PHE A 16 8.98 -7.78 7.37
C PHE A 16 10.48 -7.79 7.68
N ARG A 17 10.87 -7.32 8.89
CA ARG A 17 12.25 -7.38 9.36
C ARG A 17 12.77 -8.82 9.47
N GLY A 18 11.92 -9.73 9.98
CA GLY A 18 12.25 -11.14 10.08
C GLY A 18 12.58 -11.75 8.72
N LEU A 19 11.75 -11.49 7.70
CA LEU A 19 11.98 -11.94 6.32
C LEU A 19 13.26 -11.35 5.74
N CYS A 20 13.47 -10.03 5.89
CA CYS A 20 14.67 -9.34 5.40
C CYS A 20 15.98 -9.84 6.02
N SER A 21 15.92 -10.43 7.22
CA SER A 21 17.09 -10.90 7.98
C SER A 21 17.47 -12.35 7.68
N LEU A 22 16.58 -13.13 7.05
CA LEU A 22 16.90 -14.51 6.67
C LEU A 22 17.91 -14.53 5.52
N PRO A 23 18.89 -15.47 5.50
CA PRO A 23 19.70 -15.70 4.30
C PRO A 23 18.80 -16.00 3.09
N GLY A 24 19.14 -15.45 1.92
CA GLY A 24 18.30 -15.56 0.70
C GLY A 24 17.90 -17.00 0.37
N ASP A 25 18.86 -17.93 0.37
CA ASP A 25 18.60 -19.36 0.13
C ASP A 25 17.64 -19.98 1.15
N GLN A 26 17.74 -19.58 2.42
CA GLN A 26 16.85 -20.10 3.47
C GLN A 26 15.45 -19.54 3.34
N LEU A 27 15.33 -18.26 2.98
CA LEU A 27 14.07 -17.59 2.71
C LEU A 27 13.34 -18.25 1.53
N ALA A 28 14.01 -18.42 0.39
CA ALA A 28 13.45 -19.09 -0.79
C ALA A 28 13.05 -20.54 -0.48
N LEU A 29 13.92 -21.29 0.21
CA LEU A 29 13.61 -22.67 0.60
C LEU A 29 12.39 -22.75 1.51
N ALA A 30 12.28 -21.87 2.51
CA ALA A 30 11.15 -21.86 3.44
C ALA A 30 9.83 -21.50 2.73
N LEU A 31 9.86 -20.52 1.82
CA LEU A 31 8.69 -20.14 1.00
C LEU A 31 8.27 -21.28 0.06
N SER A 32 9.20 -21.95 -0.61
CA SER A 32 8.89 -23.10 -1.49
C SER A 32 8.21 -24.27 -0.78
N LYS A 33 8.37 -24.35 0.55
CA LYS A 33 7.74 -25.36 1.41
C LYS A 33 6.51 -24.85 2.15
N GLY A 34 6.16 -23.57 2.03
CA GLY A 34 5.08 -22.93 2.77
C GLY A 34 5.33 -22.83 4.28
N GLU A 35 6.59 -22.88 4.73
CA GLU A 35 6.95 -22.89 6.16
C GLU A 35 6.72 -21.53 6.85
N LEU A 36 6.52 -20.46 6.06
CA LEU A 36 6.34 -19.09 6.56
C LEU A 36 4.88 -18.62 6.56
N ARG A 37 3.92 -19.45 6.13
CA ARG A 37 2.50 -19.05 6.06
C ARG A 37 1.93 -18.65 7.40
N ASP A 38 2.22 -19.44 8.43
CA ASP A 38 1.83 -19.17 9.83
C ASP A 38 2.56 -17.95 10.45
N LYS A 39 3.51 -17.35 9.73
CA LYS A 39 4.21 -16.12 10.13
C LYS A 39 3.64 -14.88 9.49
N ARG A 40 2.81 -15.01 8.45
CA ARG A 40 2.14 -13.85 7.86
C ARG A 40 1.15 -13.28 8.88
N PRO A 41 0.94 -11.95 8.91
CA PRO A 41 -0.10 -11.36 9.75
C PRO A 41 -1.49 -11.86 9.36
N ASP A 42 -2.39 -11.85 10.34
CA ASP A 42 -3.81 -12.14 10.13
C ASP A 42 -4.40 -11.17 9.11
N GLU A 43 -5.21 -11.70 8.19
CA GLU A 43 -5.83 -10.87 7.17
C GLU A 43 -6.85 -9.90 7.76
N ILE A 44 -6.88 -8.67 7.24
CA ILE A 44 -7.96 -7.72 7.52
C ILE A 44 -9.03 -7.92 6.43
N PRO A 45 -10.23 -8.42 6.75
CA PRO A 45 -11.20 -8.86 5.73
C PRO A 45 -11.69 -7.77 4.76
N SER A 46 -11.54 -6.49 5.13
CA SER A 46 -11.92 -5.36 4.28
C SER A 46 -10.82 -4.93 3.30
N LEU A 47 -9.63 -5.54 3.34
CA LEU A 47 -8.48 -5.18 2.52
C LEU A 47 -8.13 -6.30 1.54
N ASP A 48 -7.51 -5.91 0.43
CA ASP A 48 -6.99 -6.86 -0.56
C ASP A 48 -5.70 -7.50 -0.05
N ARG A 49 -5.63 -8.82 -0.07
CA ARG A 49 -4.41 -9.57 0.31
C ARG A 49 -4.18 -10.68 -0.69
N ALA A 50 -2.95 -10.77 -1.21
CA ALA A 50 -2.56 -11.87 -2.08
C ALA A 50 -2.63 -13.20 -1.31
N PHE A 51 -3.14 -14.25 -1.99
CA PHE A 51 -3.10 -15.61 -1.46
C PHE A 51 -1.66 -16.02 -1.18
N ASP A 52 -1.46 -16.81 -0.13
CA ASP A 52 -0.12 -17.21 0.31
C ASP A 52 0.69 -17.83 -0.84
N ILE A 53 0.07 -18.74 -1.60
CA ILE A 53 0.72 -19.45 -2.72
C ILE A 53 1.14 -18.48 -3.83
N ASP A 54 0.31 -17.49 -4.15
CA ASP A 54 0.60 -16.55 -5.24
C ASP A 54 1.74 -15.61 -4.83
N ALA A 55 1.70 -15.08 -3.61
CA ALA A 55 2.78 -14.23 -3.08
C ALA A 55 4.11 -14.99 -2.96
N GLU A 56 4.07 -16.25 -2.54
CA GLU A 56 5.24 -17.14 -2.52
C GLU A 56 5.79 -17.39 -3.93
N ALA A 57 4.93 -17.70 -4.89
CA ALA A 57 5.33 -17.97 -6.27
C ALA A 57 5.96 -16.74 -6.94
N GLU A 58 5.34 -15.56 -6.81
CA GLU A 58 5.90 -14.31 -7.34
C GLU A 58 7.28 -14.00 -6.76
N PHE A 59 7.49 -14.22 -5.46
CA PHE A 59 8.81 -14.06 -4.84
C PHE A 59 9.83 -15.07 -5.37
N LEU A 60 9.46 -16.35 -5.51
CA LEU A 60 10.36 -17.40 -5.98
C LEU A 60 10.76 -17.20 -7.45
N ASP A 61 9.81 -16.79 -8.29
CA ASP A 61 10.08 -16.45 -9.69
C ASP A 61 11.07 -15.28 -9.76
N TRP A 62 10.84 -14.21 -9.00
CA TRP A 62 11.78 -13.09 -8.91
C TRP A 62 13.15 -13.55 -8.39
N TYR A 63 13.20 -14.40 -7.37
CA TYR A 63 14.43 -14.90 -6.75
C TYR A 63 15.31 -15.67 -7.75
N ASP A 64 14.71 -16.58 -8.52
CA ASP A 64 15.40 -17.43 -9.49
C ASP A 64 16.00 -16.64 -10.67
N GLU A 65 15.47 -15.44 -10.94
CA GLU A 65 15.98 -14.54 -11.98
C GLU A 65 17.21 -13.73 -11.54
N GLN A 66 17.50 -13.66 -10.23
CA GLN A 66 18.56 -12.79 -9.72
C GLN A 66 19.95 -13.43 -9.84
N PRO A 67 20.93 -12.76 -10.47
CA PRO A 67 22.30 -13.25 -10.59
C PRO A 67 23.12 -12.98 -9.31
N VAL A 68 22.63 -13.43 -8.16
CA VAL A 68 23.20 -13.16 -6.81
C VAL A 68 23.81 -14.42 -6.23
N ASP A 69 24.97 -14.27 -5.57
CA ASP A 69 25.50 -15.28 -4.65
C ASP A 69 24.95 -14.97 -3.25
N TRP A 70 23.87 -15.67 -2.88
CA TRP A 70 23.16 -15.43 -1.61
C TRP A 70 24.03 -15.90 -0.44
N THR A 71 24.34 -14.97 0.46
CA THR A 71 25.25 -15.20 1.58
C THR A 71 24.48 -15.45 2.88
N PRO A 72 25.14 -16.01 3.90
CA PRO A 72 24.56 -16.11 5.24
C PRO A 72 24.30 -14.75 5.93
N ALA A 73 24.67 -13.63 5.32
CA ALA A 73 24.58 -12.30 5.94
C ALA A 73 23.15 -11.73 5.96
N GLY A 74 22.25 -12.30 5.14
CA GLY A 74 20.83 -11.96 5.13
C GLY A 74 20.38 -11.35 3.80
N PHE A 75 19.12 -11.57 3.46
CA PHE A 75 18.50 -11.18 2.19
C PHE A 75 18.74 -9.71 1.85
N LEU A 76 18.42 -8.80 2.77
CA LEU A 76 18.54 -7.36 2.53
C LEU A 76 19.99 -6.93 2.20
N GLN A 77 20.98 -7.57 2.82
CA GLN A 77 22.38 -7.21 2.57
C GLN A 77 22.82 -7.61 1.17
N ASP A 78 22.38 -8.78 0.71
CA ASP A 78 22.76 -9.31 -0.60
C ASP A 78 22.07 -8.58 -1.76
N LEU A 79 20.96 -7.87 -1.52
CA LEU A 79 20.31 -7.02 -2.53
C LEU A 79 21.22 -5.91 -3.08
N SER A 80 22.26 -5.51 -2.34
CA SER A 80 23.27 -4.56 -2.84
C SER A 80 24.05 -5.06 -4.07
N GLN A 81 23.93 -6.35 -4.41
CA GLN A 81 24.59 -6.99 -5.55
C GLN A 81 23.81 -6.85 -6.88
N ILE A 82 22.54 -6.45 -6.85
CA ILE A 82 21.66 -6.34 -8.04
C ILE A 82 21.22 -4.90 -8.31
N PRO A 83 20.69 -4.61 -9.52
CA PRO A 83 20.18 -3.28 -9.84
C PRO A 83 19.12 -2.82 -8.83
N LEU A 84 19.13 -1.50 -8.54
CA LEU A 84 18.26 -0.87 -7.54
C LEU A 84 16.78 -1.29 -7.67
N GLU A 85 16.29 -1.31 -8.90
CA GLU A 85 14.89 -1.59 -9.16
C GLU A 85 14.52 -3.06 -8.91
N GLU A 86 15.41 -4.00 -9.27
CA GLU A 86 15.24 -5.42 -8.97
C GLU A 86 15.32 -5.68 -7.46
N ALA A 87 16.27 -5.03 -6.78
CA ALA A 87 16.38 -5.08 -5.33
C ALA A 87 15.11 -4.55 -4.63
N ALA A 88 14.59 -3.41 -5.10
CA ALA A 88 13.37 -2.83 -4.57
C ALA A 88 12.17 -3.73 -4.84
N ASN A 89 12.10 -4.38 -6.00
CA ASN A 89 11.02 -5.32 -6.30
C ASN A 89 11.04 -6.53 -5.36
N GLY A 90 12.21 -7.06 -5.03
CA GLY A 90 12.35 -8.10 -4.00
C GLY A 90 11.80 -7.68 -2.63
N LEU A 91 12.12 -6.47 -2.18
CA LEU A 91 11.55 -5.92 -0.93
C LEU A 91 10.04 -5.68 -1.03
N ARG A 92 9.55 -5.24 -2.20
CA ARG A 92 8.11 -5.06 -2.44
C ARG A 92 7.36 -6.39 -2.30
N LEU A 93 7.89 -7.48 -2.87
CA LEU A 93 7.32 -8.82 -2.75
C LEU A 93 7.34 -9.34 -1.30
N LEU A 94 8.42 -9.09 -0.54
CA LEU A 94 8.44 -9.38 0.90
C LEU A 94 7.41 -8.57 1.69
N SER A 95 7.10 -7.35 1.26
CA SER A 95 6.06 -6.55 1.89
C SER A 95 4.67 -7.19 1.75
N ASP A 96 4.38 -7.89 0.63
CA ASP A 96 3.14 -8.63 0.44
C ASP A 96 3.03 -9.83 1.41
N LEU A 97 4.14 -10.55 1.62
CA LEU A 97 4.20 -11.65 2.60
C LEU A 97 4.02 -11.13 4.03
N ALA A 98 4.57 -9.96 4.35
CA ALA A 98 4.44 -9.30 5.65
C ALA A 98 3.17 -8.44 5.83
N SER A 99 2.21 -8.51 4.90
CA SER A 99 1.02 -7.64 4.93
C SER A 99 -0.22 -8.36 5.48
N PRO A 100 -0.98 -7.73 6.40
CA PRO A 100 -2.36 -8.11 6.69
C PRO A 100 -3.36 -7.71 5.59
N GLY A 101 -2.96 -6.83 4.66
CA GLY A 101 -3.79 -6.38 3.54
C GLY A 101 -3.43 -4.99 3.01
N SER A 102 -3.96 -4.67 1.84
CA SER A 102 -3.78 -3.40 1.12
C SER A 102 -5.11 -2.76 0.78
N PHE A 103 -5.19 -1.45 0.93
CA PHE A 103 -6.21 -0.66 0.26
C PHE A 103 -5.79 -0.43 -1.19
N ARG A 104 -6.71 -0.63 -2.13
CA ARG A 104 -6.51 -0.36 -3.56
C ARG A 104 -7.61 0.52 -4.11
N CYS A 105 -7.24 1.55 -4.86
CA CYS A 105 -8.21 2.39 -5.53
C CYS A 105 -7.61 3.11 -6.73
N TRP A 106 -8.45 3.37 -7.74
CA TRP A 106 -8.08 4.24 -8.85
C TRP A 106 -7.62 5.61 -8.35
N GLU A 107 -6.51 6.11 -8.88
CA GLU A 107 -5.89 7.39 -8.48
C GLU A 107 -6.87 8.58 -8.50
N GLY A 108 -7.77 8.64 -9.49
CA GLY A 108 -8.79 9.70 -9.57
C GLY A 108 -9.74 9.74 -8.37
N ARG A 109 -10.06 8.57 -7.81
CA ARG A 109 -10.85 8.45 -6.58
C ARG A 109 -9.99 8.72 -5.35
N ALA A 110 -8.75 8.22 -5.32
CA ALA A 110 -7.82 8.50 -4.23
C ALA A 110 -7.59 10.00 -4.03
N MET A 111 -7.45 10.77 -5.11
CA MET A 111 -7.37 12.25 -5.05
C MET A 111 -8.60 12.84 -4.39
N LEU A 112 -9.82 12.51 -4.84
CA LEU A 112 -11.07 12.98 -4.21
C LEU A 112 -11.13 12.63 -2.72
N TYR A 113 -10.73 11.41 -2.34
CA TYR A 113 -10.81 10.95 -0.96
C TYR A 113 -9.82 11.69 -0.06
N LEU A 114 -8.59 11.86 -0.52
CA LEU A 114 -7.56 12.60 0.21
C LEU A 114 -7.85 14.10 0.21
N ASP A 115 -8.47 14.66 -0.83
CA ASP A 115 -8.90 16.06 -0.86
C ASP A 115 -9.82 16.39 0.32
N VAL A 116 -10.81 15.52 0.51
CA VAL A 116 -11.79 15.66 1.59
C VAL A 116 -11.13 15.43 2.94
N LEU A 117 -10.26 14.42 3.06
CA LEU A 117 -9.59 14.11 4.33
C LEU A 117 -8.65 15.24 4.77
N LEU A 118 -7.92 15.82 3.82
CA LEU A 118 -6.89 16.83 4.07
C LEU A 118 -7.44 18.27 4.05
N GLY A 119 -8.68 18.46 3.56
CA GLY A 119 -9.27 19.79 3.38
C GLY A 119 -8.51 20.67 2.39
N ARG A 120 -7.84 20.07 1.40
CA ARG A 120 -7.06 20.74 0.33
C ARG A 120 -7.28 20.03 -1.01
N THR A 121 -6.94 20.65 -2.13
CA THR A 121 -7.02 20.01 -3.45
C THR A 121 -5.67 19.40 -3.85
N ILE A 122 -5.68 18.13 -4.22
CA ILE A 122 -4.58 17.38 -4.85
C ILE A 122 -4.79 17.48 -6.36
N SER A 123 -4.08 18.43 -6.98
CA SER A 123 -4.18 18.70 -8.42
C SER A 123 -3.17 17.92 -9.27
N ASP A 124 -2.21 17.26 -8.63
CA ASP A 124 -1.11 16.54 -9.29
C ASP A 124 -1.04 15.10 -8.74
N ILE A 125 -0.89 14.13 -9.64
CA ILE A 125 -0.78 12.72 -9.28
C ILE A 125 0.50 12.48 -8.45
N GLU A 126 1.57 13.24 -8.68
CA GLU A 126 2.80 13.13 -7.90
C GLU A 126 2.59 13.45 -6.41
N ASP A 127 1.60 14.29 -6.09
CA ASP A 127 1.26 14.62 -4.70
C ASP A 127 0.59 13.45 -3.97
N LEU A 128 -0.03 12.49 -4.68
CA LEU A 128 -0.49 11.22 -4.09
C LEU A 128 0.65 10.37 -3.54
N TYR A 129 1.87 10.55 -4.04
CA TYR A 129 3.01 9.74 -3.66
C TYR A 129 4.03 10.50 -2.79
N SER A 130 3.70 11.75 -2.40
CA SER A 130 4.55 12.54 -1.52
C SER A 130 4.48 12.07 -0.06
N ASP A 131 5.63 12.12 0.62
CA ASP A 131 5.72 11.84 2.07
C ASP A 131 4.72 12.70 2.87
N SER A 132 4.61 13.99 2.55
CA SER A 132 3.76 14.94 3.25
C SER A 132 2.29 14.57 3.20
N THR A 133 1.78 14.10 2.06
CA THR A 133 0.37 13.73 1.90
C THR A 133 -0.05 12.65 2.89
N TRP A 134 0.76 11.62 3.04
CA TRP A 134 0.43 10.50 3.92
C TRP A 134 0.73 10.78 5.40
N VAL A 135 1.69 11.65 5.70
CA VAL A 135 1.87 12.18 7.05
C VAL A 135 0.64 12.98 7.49
N ASP A 136 0.19 13.89 6.64
CA ASP A 136 -0.99 14.73 6.92
C ASP A 136 -2.26 13.88 6.98
N ALA A 137 -2.41 12.88 6.11
CA ALA A 137 -3.58 12.00 6.10
C ALA A 137 -3.70 11.18 7.39
N LYS A 138 -2.58 10.62 7.88
CA LYS A 138 -2.53 9.93 9.18
C LYS A 138 -2.83 10.87 10.35
N ALA A 139 -2.40 12.13 10.28
CA ALA A 139 -2.75 13.11 11.31
C ALA A 139 -4.25 13.43 11.28
N ALA A 140 -4.82 13.66 10.09
CA ALA A 140 -6.22 14.01 9.90
C ALA A 140 -7.18 12.89 10.34
N VAL A 141 -6.85 11.62 10.03
CA VAL A 141 -7.71 10.47 10.36
C VAL A 141 -7.94 10.28 11.85
N SER A 142 -7.03 10.78 12.69
CA SER A 142 -7.15 10.73 14.15
C SER A 142 -8.25 11.64 14.71
N SER A 143 -8.74 12.57 13.88
CA SER A 143 -9.71 13.60 14.28
C SER A 143 -11.09 13.44 13.66
N THR A 144 -11.31 12.40 12.84
CA THR A 144 -12.55 12.16 12.11
C THR A 144 -13.06 10.73 12.31
N GLN A 145 -14.38 10.55 12.16
CA GLN A 145 -14.99 9.21 12.17
C GLN A 145 -15.17 8.68 10.74
N PRO A 146 -15.07 7.34 10.52
CA PRO A 146 -15.17 6.75 9.19
C PRO A 146 -16.47 7.11 8.46
N ASP A 147 -17.62 7.01 9.14
CA ASP A 147 -18.94 7.27 8.55
C ASP A 147 -19.09 8.73 8.12
N GLU A 148 -18.74 9.68 8.99
CA GLU A 148 -18.79 11.13 8.72
C GLU A 148 -17.85 11.52 7.57
N TYR A 149 -16.67 10.92 7.53
CA TYR A 149 -15.70 11.13 6.46
C TYR A 149 -16.22 10.62 5.12
N ALA A 150 -16.73 9.39 5.09
CA ALA A 150 -17.23 8.79 3.87
C ALA A 150 -18.49 9.51 3.32
N GLU A 151 -19.37 10.00 4.21
CA GLU A 151 -20.47 10.88 3.81
C GLU A 151 -19.96 12.20 3.19
N SER A 152 -18.93 12.81 3.79
CA SER A 152 -18.31 14.03 3.27
C SER A 152 -17.70 13.82 1.87
N VAL A 153 -17.12 12.64 1.63
CA VAL A 153 -16.63 12.25 0.30
C VAL A 153 -17.75 12.17 -0.73
N VAL A 154 -18.87 11.53 -0.38
CA VAL A 154 -20.04 11.45 -1.26
C VAL A 154 -20.58 12.84 -1.60
N MET A 155 -20.70 13.71 -0.60
CA MET A 155 -21.15 15.09 -0.81
C MET A 155 -20.21 15.88 -1.74
N SER A 156 -18.90 15.73 -1.56
CA SER A 156 -17.90 16.36 -2.44
C SER A 156 -18.02 15.85 -3.89
N TRP A 157 -18.16 14.53 -4.07
CA TRP A 157 -18.36 13.94 -5.40
C TRP A 157 -19.63 14.45 -6.09
N MET A 158 -20.75 14.54 -5.36
CA MET A 158 -22.00 15.09 -5.87
C MET A 158 -21.85 16.55 -6.30
N ALA A 159 -21.20 17.38 -5.48
CA ALA A 159 -20.95 18.78 -5.79
C ALA A 159 -20.10 18.94 -7.07
N GLN A 160 -19.02 18.15 -7.21
CA GLN A 160 -18.19 18.17 -8.42
C GLN A 160 -19.00 17.79 -9.67
N ARG A 161 -19.93 16.84 -9.58
CA ARG A 161 -20.83 16.50 -10.70
C ARG A 161 -21.75 17.66 -11.07
N GLU A 162 -22.37 18.31 -10.09
CA GLU A 162 -23.23 19.47 -10.34
C GLU A 162 -22.45 20.62 -11.00
N ASP A 163 -21.22 20.89 -10.54
CA ASP A 163 -20.34 21.91 -11.12
C ASP A 163 -19.97 21.61 -12.59
N MET A 164 -19.90 20.33 -12.96
CA MET A 164 -19.72 19.87 -14.34
C MET A 164 -21.01 19.89 -15.17
N GLY A 165 -22.15 20.26 -14.58
CA GLY A 165 -23.47 20.25 -15.23
C GLY A 165 -24.04 18.85 -15.42
N GLU A 166 -23.53 17.84 -14.71
CA GLU A 166 -24.00 16.46 -14.77
C GLU A 166 -25.29 16.27 -13.96
N THR A 167 -26.11 15.30 -14.38
CA THR A 167 -27.35 14.98 -13.65
C THR A 167 -27.05 14.24 -12.33
N LEU A 168 -27.80 14.59 -11.29
CA LEU A 168 -27.92 13.83 -10.04
C LEU A 168 -29.23 13.02 -9.93
N ASP A 169 -30.12 13.12 -10.93
CA ASP A 169 -31.36 12.35 -10.95
C ASP A 169 -31.08 10.87 -11.31
N PRO A 170 -31.26 9.91 -10.38
CA PRO A 170 -30.99 8.49 -10.63
C PRO A 170 -31.92 7.89 -11.68
N ASN A 171 -33.05 8.54 -11.99
CA ASN A 171 -33.93 8.12 -13.10
C ASN A 171 -33.35 8.49 -14.47
N LYS A 172 -32.44 9.46 -14.53
CA LYS A 172 -31.74 9.88 -15.75
C LYS A 172 -30.40 9.19 -15.93
N ASP A 173 -29.74 8.82 -14.84
CA ASP A 173 -28.51 8.04 -14.83
C ASP A 173 -28.53 6.97 -13.73
N ALA A 174 -28.75 5.72 -14.13
CA ALA A 174 -28.82 4.57 -13.23
C ALA A 174 -27.49 4.25 -12.52
N ARG A 175 -26.37 4.85 -12.94
CA ARG A 175 -25.05 4.64 -12.31
C ARG A 175 -24.83 5.49 -11.07
N ILE A 176 -25.67 6.49 -10.81
CA ILE A 176 -25.48 7.43 -9.70
C ILE A 176 -25.47 6.69 -8.36
N LEU A 177 -26.49 5.88 -8.06
CA LEU A 177 -26.60 5.18 -6.78
C LEU A 177 -25.46 4.16 -6.58
N PRO A 178 -25.14 3.27 -7.55
CA PRO A 178 -23.98 2.38 -7.40
C PRO A 178 -22.65 3.12 -7.27
N THR A 179 -22.47 4.26 -7.94
CA THR A 179 -21.24 5.06 -7.85
C THR A 179 -21.13 5.72 -6.48
N MET A 180 -22.23 6.25 -5.95
CA MET A 180 -22.32 6.82 -4.60
C MET A 180 -21.98 5.77 -3.54
N GLU A 181 -22.61 4.59 -3.57
CA GLU A 181 -22.33 3.48 -2.66
C GLU A 181 -20.86 3.04 -2.74
N SER A 182 -20.29 3.04 -3.94
CA SER A 182 -18.89 2.72 -4.16
C SER A 182 -17.97 3.79 -3.54
N HIS A 183 -18.26 5.08 -3.69
CA HIS A 183 -17.48 6.13 -3.01
C HIS A 183 -17.58 6.02 -1.48
N GLN A 184 -18.78 5.82 -0.95
CA GLN A 184 -18.99 5.64 0.49
C GLN A 184 -18.17 4.46 1.04
N THR A 185 -18.29 3.29 0.41
CA THR A 185 -17.62 2.07 0.87
C THR A 185 -16.10 2.19 0.77
N THR A 186 -15.58 2.65 -0.37
CA THR A 186 -14.13 2.75 -0.57
C THR A 186 -13.51 3.83 0.31
N ALA A 187 -14.19 4.95 0.56
CA ALA A 187 -13.72 5.97 1.48
C ALA A 187 -13.68 5.46 2.94
N ASP A 188 -14.71 4.74 3.39
CA ASP A 188 -14.69 4.09 4.72
C ASP A 188 -13.50 3.14 4.87
N VAL A 189 -13.23 2.29 3.85
CA VAL A 189 -12.08 1.38 3.88
C VAL A 189 -10.75 2.15 3.92
N LEU A 190 -10.57 3.22 3.13
CA LEU A 190 -9.36 4.05 3.19
C LEU A 190 -9.17 4.63 4.59
N HIS A 191 -10.23 5.17 5.19
CA HIS A 191 -10.18 5.76 6.53
C HIS A 191 -9.75 4.73 7.57
N ARG A 192 -10.39 3.56 7.60
CA ARG A 192 -10.03 2.46 8.51
C ARG A 192 -8.61 1.95 8.27
N THR A 193 -8.15 1.91 7.01
CA THR A 193 -6.76 1.57 6.67
C THR A 193 -5.80 2.56 7.31
N LEU A 194 -6.07 3.87 7.17
CA LEU A 194 -5.26 4.93 7.77
C LEU A 194 -5.29 4.90 9.30
N GLN A 195 -6.43 4.61 9.92
CA GLN A 195 -6.52 4.42 11.38
C GLN A 195 -5.66 3.23 11.84
N THR A 196 -5.72 2.11 11.10
CA THR A 196 -4.91 0.92 11.37
C THR A 196 -3.42 1.21 11.18
N ALA A 197 -3.05 2.04 10.20
CA ALA A 197 -1.68 2.49 9.97
C ALA A 197 -1.09 3.37 11.09
N LEU A 198 -1.89 3.77 12.09
CA LEU A 198 -1.39 4.46 13.29
C LEU A 198 -0.83 3.49 14.34
N LEU A 199 -1.09 2.19 14.19
CA LEU A 199 -0.56 1.17 15.08
C LEU A 199 0.98 1.08 14.93
N PRO A 200 1.74 1.10 16.05
CA PRO A 200 3.19 1.18 16.02
C PRO A 200 3.88 -0.07 15.43
N GLU A 201 3.18 -1.21 15.37
CA GLU A 201 3.64 -2.45 14.76
C GLU A 201 3.51 -2.45 13.23
N LEU A 202 2.79 -1.48 12.65
CA LEU A 202 2.58 -1.37 11.22
C LEU A 202 3.27 -0.13 10.65
N PHE A 203 3.70 -0.24 9.40
CA PHE A 203 3.97 0.93 8.58
C PHE A 203 3.14 0.90 7.30
N LEU A 204 2.83 2.09 6.78
CA LEU A 204 2.11 2.25 5.53
C LEU A 204 3.11 2.34 4.37
N MET A 205 3.01 1.41 3.44
CA MET A 205 3.75 1.43 2.18
C MET A 205 2.80 1.82 1.05
N VAL A 206 2.99 3.02 0.50
CA VAL A 206 2.18 3.51 -0.61
C VAL A 206 2.98 3.42 -1.89
N GLY A 207 2.36 2.96 -2.95
CA GLY A 207 2.94 2.96 -4.27
C GLY A 207 1.89 2.87 -5.35
N ARG A 208 2.36 2.99 -6.58
CA ARG A 208 1.53 2.94 -7.77
C ARG A 208 1.70 1.56 -8.40
N ASP A 209 0.59 0.94 -8.75
CA ASP A 209 0.66 -0.36 -9.45
C ASP A 209 1.40 -0.18 -10.79
N TRP A 210 2.28 -1.12 -11.13
CA TRP A 210 3.11 -1.10 -12.35
C TRP A 210 4.12 0.05 -12.48
N THR A 211 4.53 0.70 -11.39
CA THR A 211 5.68 1.63 -11.38
C THR A 211 6.92 1.04 -10.74
N GLU A 212 8.00 1.82 -10.81
CA GLU A 212 9.26 1.59 -10.12
C GLU A 212 9.01 1.31 -8.62
N ALA A 213 9.34 0.09 -8.19
CA ALA A 213 9.31 -0.38 -6.82
C ALA A 213 10.19 0.47 -5.91
N SER A 214 11.29 1.03 -6.43
CA SER A 214 12.16 1.94 -5.66
C SER A 214 11.42 3.18 -5.13
N ALA A 215 10.34 3.62 -5.79
CA ALA A 215 9.49 4.72 -5.35
C ALA A 215 8.45 4.33 -4.29
N TRP A 216 8.27 3.04 -3.99
CA TRP A 216 7.28 2.59 -3.02
C TRP A 216 7.69 2.90 -1.57
N GLY A 217 6.69 3.25 -0.75
CA GLY A 217 6.85 3.52 0.67
C GLY A 217 7.18 4.98 0.97
N GLN A 218 6.96 5.36 2.23
CA GLN A 218 7.06 6.73 2.71
C GLN A 218 8.08 6.87 3.85
N GLY A 219 8.67 8.06 3.98
CA GLY A 219 9.60 8.40 5.05
C GLY A 219 10.82 7.48 5.05
N GLN A 220 11.15 6.89 6.20
CA GLN A 220 12.27 5.94 6.34
C GLN A 220 11.95 4.53 5.79
N TRP A 221 10.68 4.24 5.48
CA TRP A 221 10.23 2.95 4.98
C TRP A 221 10.10 2.90 3.45
N ASN A 222 10.56 3.95 2.75
CA ASN A 222 10.69 3.93 1.30
C ASN A 222 11.74 2.88 0.86
N LEU A 223 11.42 2.08 -0.16
CA LEU A 223 12.22 0.92 -0.54
C LEU A 223 13.64 1.28 -1.00
N GLN A 224 13.82 2.35 -1.78
CA GLN A 224 15.16 2.83 -2.11
C GLN A 224 15.95 3.20 -0.85
N LYS A 225 15.34 3.94 0.08
CA LYS A 225 16.02 4.31 1.34
C LYS A 225 16.38 3.09 2.19
N LEU A 226 15.54 2.05 2.21
CA LEU A 226 15.84 0.79 2.90
C LEU A 226 17.08 0.10 2.31
N LEU A 227 17.24 0.14 0.99
CA LEU A 227 18.41 -0.43 0.31
C LEU A 227 19.68 0.39 0.57
N GLU A 228 19.56 1.71 0.66
CA GLU A 228 20.69 2.61 0.90
C GLU A 228 21.13 2.66 2.37
N SER A 229 20.18 2.57 3.30
CA SER A 229 20.39 2.88 4.73
C SER A 229 20.08 1.72 5.67
N GLY A 230 19.53 0.61 5.17
CA GLY A 230 19.06 -0.51 5.97
C GLY A 230 17.69 -0.27 6.63
N LEU A 231 17.28 -1.20 7.50
CA LEU A 231 15.99 -1.14 8.19
C LEU A 231 15.99 -0.05 9.28
N PRO A 232 14.95 0.80 9.40
CA PRO A 232 14.89 1.87 10.40
C PRO A 232 14.90 1.31 11.82
N GLU A 233 15.65 1.89 12.76
CA GLU A 233 15.63 1.46 14.17
C GLU A 233 14.21 1.56 14.75
N VAL A 234 13.79 0.54 15.53
CA VAL A 234 12.55 0.67 16.32
C VAL A 234 12.86 1.62 17.46
N SER A 235 12.13 2.71 17.56
CA SER A 235 12.19 3.56 18.77
C SER A 235 11.65 2.74 19.94
N GLU A 236 12.49 2.50 20.96
CA GLU A 236 12.12 1.80 22.21
C GLU A 236 10.95 2.47 22.97
#